data_AF-A0A5N6F046-F1
#
_entry.id   AF-A0A5N6F046-F1
#
_cell.length_a   1.000
_cell.length_b   1.000
_cell.length_c   1.000
_cell.angle_alpha   90.00
_cell.angle_beta   90.00
_cell.angle_gamma   90.00
#
_symmetry.space_group_name_H-M   'P 1'
#
loop_
_entity.id
_entity.type
_entity.pdbx_description
1 polymer ?
#
loop_
_entity_poly.entity_id
_entity_poly.type
_entity_poly.pdbx_seq_one_letter_code
_entity_poly.pdbx_strand_id
1 'polypeptide(L)'
;MAGPVLADFGEARFGPDTGTYYDDIQPFIYRTLEVLLRLPWNERIDIWNLAVLAWGLFEQGHLFNARDANQQHSESHHLAEMIAYPGPPPREMLDKSKYANNFFDTSGIAHTYDLFYSVSVSGSN
;
A
#
# COMPACT_ATOMS: atom_id res chain seq x y z
N MET A 1 17.51 -30.21 4.44
CA MET A 1 16.48 -29.30 4.98
C MET A 1 15.66 -28.80 3.80
N ALA A 2 14.33 -28.85 3.88
CA ALA A 2 13.49 -28.25 2.84
C ALA A 2 13.53 -26.71 3.01
N GLY A 3 13.66 -25.98 1.90
CA GLY A 3 13.57 -24.52 1.91
C GLY A 3 12.14 -24.02 2.11
N PRO A 4 11.94 -22.71 2.27
CA PRO A 4 10.59 -22.13 2.34
C PRO A 4 9.84 -22.38 1.03
N VAL A 5 8.53 -22.61 1.14
CA VAL A 5 7.61 -22.84 0.02
C VAL A 5 6.40 -21.94 0.20
N LEU A 6 5.93 -21.34 -0.89
CA LEU A 6 4.66 -20.61 -0.89
C LEU A 6 3.51 -21.60 -0.62
N ALA A 7 2.66 -21.24 0.34
CA ALA A 7 1.51 -22.04 0.76
C ALA A 7 0.31 -21.12 0.96
N ASP A 8 -0.85 -21.71 1.26
CA ASP A 8 -2.11 -21.01 1.48
C ASP A 8 -2.59 -20.15 0.29
N PHE A 9 -3.00 -20.84 -0.78
CA PHE A 9 -3.52 -20.21 -1.99
C PHE A 9 -5.01 -19.85 -1.90
N GLY A 10 -5.56 -19.67 -0.69
CA GLY A 10 -6.98 -19.35 -0.49
C GLY A 10 -7.43 -18.04 -1.15
N GLU A 11 -6.53 -17.05 -1.20
CA GLU A 11 -6.76 -15.77 -1.87
C GLU A 11 -6.09 -15.66 -3.26
N ALA A 12 -5.51 -16.74 -3.77
CA ALA A 12 -4.91 -16.74 -5.10
C ALA A 12 -5.98 -16.61 -6.19
N ARG A 13 -5.58 -16.05 -7.35
CA ARG A 13 -6.44 -15.87 -8.52
C ARG A 13 -5.70 -16.30 -9.79
N PHE A 14 -6.42 -16.90 -10.73
CA PHE A 14 -5.90 -17.16 -12.08
C PHE A 14 -6.09 -15.92 -12.95
N GLY A 15 -5.04 -15.50 -13.66
CA GLY A 15 -5.03 -14.30 -14.50
C GLY A 15 -6.32 -14.15 -15.33
N PRO A 16 -7.01 -12.99 -15.26
CA PRO A 16 -8.28 -12.83 -15.94
C PRO A 16 -8.04 -12.47 -17.41
N ASP A 17 -9.01 -12.73 -18.28
CA ASP A 17 -8.91 -12.36 -19.71
C ASP A 17 -8.75 -10.84 -19.91
N THR A 18 -9.22 -10.04 -18.95
CA THR A 18 -9.07 -8.58 -18.91
C THR A 18 -7.66 -8.11 -18.58
N GLY A 19 -6.80 -8.98 -18.04
CA GLY A 19 -5.44 -8.67 -17.61
C GLY A 19 -5.34 -8.00 -16.22
N THR A 20 -6.44 -7.58 -15.62
CA THR A 20 -6.47 -6.92 -14.30
C THR A 20 -7.72 -7.27 -13.49
N TYR A 21 -7.62 -7.13 -12.17
CA TYR A 21 -8.69 -7.30 -11.19
C TYR A 21 -9.04 -5.98 -10.49
N TYR A 22 -10.16 -5.97 -9.75
CA TYR A 22 -10.68 -4.79 -9.05
C TYR A 22 -11.21 -5.08 -7.64
N ASP A 23 -11.17 -6.33 -7.19
CA ASP A 23 -11.60 -6.76 -5.86
C ASP A 23 -10.56 -6.46 -4.78
N ASP A 24 -10.97 -6.62 -3.52
CA ASP A 24 -10.09 -6.47 -2.36
C ASP A 24 -9.09 -7.62 -2.30
N ILE A 25 -7.83 -7.28 -2.05
CA ILE A 25 -6.71 -8.20 -2.00
C ILE A 25 -5.66 -7.64 -1.04
N GLN A 26 -4.73 -8.51 -0.64
CA GLN A 26 -3.61 -8.22 0.25
C GLN A 26 -4.02 -7.86 1.69
N PRO A 27 -3.32 -8.40 2.69
CA PRO A 27 -3.42 -7.89 4.06
C PRO A 27 -3.06 -6.40 4.10
N PHE A 28 -3.65 -5.65 5.04
CA PHE A 28 -3.63 -4.18 5.01
C PHE A 28 -2.23 -3.55 4.88
N ILE A 29 -1.26 -3.97 5.69
CA ILE A 29 0.13 -3.43 5.68
C ILE A 29 0.96 -3.87 4.45
N TYR A 30 0.44 -4.81 3.67
CA TYR A 30 1.04 -5.30 2.44
C TYR A 30 0.41 -4.66 1.21
N ARG A 31 -0.68 -3.89 1.36
CA ARG A 31 -1.36 -3.29 0.22
C ARG A 31 -0.42 -2.38 -0.57
N THR A 32 -0.39 -2.57 -1.88
CA THR A 32 0.30 -1.67 -2.80
C THR A 32 -0.50 -0.40 -3.05
N LEU A 33 0.10 0.59 -3.72
CA LEU A 33 -0.53 1.86 -4.02
C LEU A 33 -1.78 1.68 -4.89
N GLU A 34 -1.76 0.79 -5.88
CA GLU A 34 -2.92 0.57 -6.76
C GLU A 34 -4.10 -0.01 -6.00
N VAL A 35 -3.87 -0.88 -5.02
CA VAL A 35 -4.92 -1.45 -4.18
C VAL A 35 -5.45 -0.42 -3.18
N LEU A 36 -4.58 0.36 -2.54
CA LEU A 36 -5.00 1.47 -1.66
C LEU A 36 -5.81 2.52 -2.40
N LEU A 37 -5.41 2.85 -3.64
CA LEU A 37 -6.07 3.84 -4.48
C LEU A 37 -7.24 3.25 -5.28
N ARG A 38 -7.66 2.01 -5.03
CA ARG A 38 -8.80 1.35 -5.71
C ARG A 38 -8.68 1.36 -7.24
N LEU A 39 -7.46 1.15 -7.71
CA LEU A 39 -7.11 0.99 -9.12
C LEU A 39 -7.04 -0.50 -9.48
N PRO A 40 -7.19 -0.81 -10.78
CA PRO A 40 -6.98 -2.17 -11.24
C PRO A 40 -5.56 -2.65 -10.93
N TRP A 41 -5.46 -3.91 -10.50
CA TRP A 41 -4.21 -4.55 -10.12
C TRP A 41 -3.99 -5.86 -10.89
N ASN A 42 -2.75 -6.32 -10.94
CA ASN A 42 -2.34 -7.57 -11.56
C ASN A 42 -1.26 -8.28 -10.74
N GLU A 43 -0.59 -9.29 -11.28
CA GLU A 43 0.42 -10.11 -10.59
C GLU A 43 1.60 -9.30 -10.01
N ARG A 44 1.81 -8.05 -10.43
CA ARG A 44 2.90 -7.21 -9.93
C ARG A 44 2.73 -6.85 -8.45
N ILE A 45 1.51 -6.95 -7.91
CA ILE A 45 1.28 -6.74 -6.48
C ILE A 45 2.01 -7.76 -5.61
N ASP A 46 2.30 -8.96 -6.14
CA ASP A 46 3.06 -9.98 -5.43
C ASP A 46 4.54 -9.61 -5.31
N ILE A 47 5.09 -8.89 -6.29
CA ILE A 47 6.46 -8.36 -6.24
C ILE A 47 6.56 -7.30 -5.12
N TRP A 48 5.54 -6.45 -4.99
CA TRP A 48 5.44 -5.51 -3.87
C TRP A 48 5.38 -6.25 -2.53
N ASN A 49 4.54 -7.29 -2.41
CA ASN A 49 4.44 -8.08 -1.18
C ASN A 49 5.75 -8.78 -0.81
N LEU A 50 6.47 -9.30 -1.80
CA LEU A 50 7.79 -9.88 -1.58
C LEU A 50 8.77 -8.84 -1.02
N ALA A 51 8.75 -7.60 -1.52
CA ALA A 51 9.61 -6.53 -1.00
C ALA A 51 9.28 -6.16 0.44
N VAL A 52 8.00 -5.97 0.77
CA VAL A 52 7.53 -5.69 2.14
C VAL A 52 7.87 -6.85 3.09
N LEU A 53 7.69 -8.10 2.65
CA LEU A 53 8.06 -9.29 3.42
C LEU A 53 9.56 -9.37 3.66
N ALA A 54 10.37 -9.16 2.62
CA ALA A 54 11.82 -9.18 2.73
C ALA A 54 12.32 -8.16 3.75
N TRP A 55 11.79 -6.93 3.72
CA TRP A 55 12.08 -5.91 4.74
C TRP A 55 11.79 -6.44 6.15
N GLY A 56 10.61 -7.01 6.37
CA GLY A 56 10.22 -7.55 7.67
C GLY A 56 11.15 -8.64 8.21
N LEU A 57 11.71 -9.46 7.31
CA LEU A 57 12.67 -10.50 7.68
C LEU A 57 14.05 -9.93 8.02
N PHE A 58 14.49 -8.85 7.36
CA PHE A 58 15.80 -8.25 7.58
C PHE A 58 15.82 -7.29 8.78
N GLU A 59 14.83 -6.41 8.89
CA GLU A 59 14.79 -5.34 9.89
C GLU A 59 14.04 -5.74 11.18
N GLN A 60 13.47 -6.95 11.23
CA GLN A 60 12.69 -7.46 12.38
C GLN A 60 11.51 -6.54 12.77
N GLY A 61 10.91 -5.86 11.78
CA GLY A 61 9.79 -4.93 11.97
C GLY A 61 9.05 -4.66 10.66
N HIS A 62 7.84 -4.09 10.74
CA HIS A 62 7.06 -3.78 9.54
C HIS A 62 7.64 -2.58 8.78
N LEU A 63 7.66 -2.65 7.45
CA LEU A 63 8.03 -1.51 6.61
C LEU A 63 7.03 -0.35 6.75
N PHE A 64 5.75 -0.68 6.93
CA PHE A 64 4.66 0.26 7.15
C PHE A 64 3.90 -0.12 8.42
N ASN A 65 3.64 0.87 9.28
CA ASN A 65 2.79 0.70 10.45
C ASN A 65 1.32 0.87 10.07
N ALA A 66 1.03 1.82 9.17
CA ALA A 66 -0.30 2.06 8.62
C ALA A 66 -1.39 2.21 9.71
N ARG A 67 -1.05 2.88 10.81
CA ARG A 67 -1.91 3.07 11.99
C ARG A 67 -2.04 4.54 12.36
N ASP A 68 -3.23 4.91 12.82
CA ASP A 68 -3.49 6.23 13.40
C ASP A 68 -3.07 6.34 14.88
N ALA A 69 -3.30 7.51 15.49
CA ALA A 69 -3.01 7.77 16.89
C ALA A 69 -3.76 6.84 17.87
N ASN A 70 -4.88 6.23 17.44
CA ASN A 70 -5.65 5.26 18.23
C ASN A 70 -5.25 3.81 17.92
N GLN A 71 -4.13 3.61 17.23
CA GLN A 71 -3.62 2.31 16.78
C GLN A 71 -4.58 1.58 15.83
N GLN A 72 -5.49 2.28 15.14
CA GLN A 72 -6.39 1.69 14.15
C GLN A 72 -5.79 1.76 12.75
N HIS A 73 -6.13 0.80 11.89
CA HIS A 73 -5.70 0.83 10.50
C HIS A 73 -6.15 2.11 9.79
N SER A 74 -5.21 2.80 9.15
CA SER A 74 -5.46 4.09 8.50
C SER A 74 -4.82 4.15 7.13
N GLU A 75 -5.65 4.29 6.08
CA GLU A 75 -5.17 4.38 4.70
C GLU A 75 -4.41 5.69 4.45
N SER A 76 -4.77 6.78 5.15
CA SER A 76 -4.00 8.04 5.08
C SER A 76 -2.59 7.87 5.67
N HIS A 77 -2.46 7.19 6.81
CA HIS A 77 -1.14 6.91 7.38
C HIS A 77 -0.34 5.96 6.49
N HIS A 78 -0.98 4.93 5.94
CA HIS A 78 -0.31 4.02 5.02
C HIS A 78 0.23 4.76 3.79
N LEU A 79 -0.62 5.59 3.14
CA LEU A 79 -0.21 6.42 2.01
C LEU A 79 0.90 7.41 2.40
N ALA A 80 0.81 8.04 3.58
CA ALA A 80 1.84 8.96 4.05
C ALA A 80 3.21 8.27 4.18
N GLU A 81 3.25 7.08 4.78
CA GLU A 81 4.49 6.29 4.92
C GLU A 81 5.02 5.85 3.54
N MET A 82 4.14 5.39 2.64
CA MET A 82 4.51 5.04 1.28
C MET A 82 4.98 6.23 0.42
N ILE A 83 4.62 7.46 0.76
CA ILE A 83 5.11 8.65 0.06
C ILE A 83 6.44 9.12 0.66
N ALA A 84 6.62 8.96 1.96
CA ALA A 84 7.81 9.41 2.68
C ALA A 84 9.10 8.74 2.19
N TYR A 85 9.03 7.48 1.75
CA TYR A 85 10.21 6.73 1.27
C TYR A 85 10.47 6.89 -0.25
N PRO A 86 9.62 6.37 -1.17
CA PRO A 86 9.83 6.47 -2.61
C PRO A 86 9.33 7.78 -3.26
N GLY A 87 8.64 8.64 -2.53
CA GLY A 87 8.02 9.85 -3.08
C GLY A 87 6.55 9.66 -3.51
N PRO A 88 5.91 10.72 -4.06
CA PRO A 88 4.49 10.70 -4.41
C PRO A 88 4.18 9.71 -5.54
N PRO A 89 2.96 9.15 -5.60
CA PRO A 89 2.55 8.29 -6.69
C PRO A 89 2.60 9.03 -8.04
N PRO A 90 2.87 8.32 -9.15
CA PRO A 90 2.82 8.93 -10.49
C PRO A 90 1.49 9.62 -10.76
N ARG A 91 1.51 10.78 -11.41
CA ARG A 91 0.30 11.58 -11.64
C ARG A 91 -0.80 10.83 -12.40
N GLU A 92 -0.40 10.02 -13.39
CA GLU A 92 -1.31 9.17 -14.16
C GLU A 92 -2.10 8.19 -13.26
N MET A 93 -1.50 7.74 -12.15
CA MET A 93 -2.14 6.88 -11.19
C MET A 93 -3.25 7.62 -10.43
N LEU A 94 -2.95 8.84 -9.98
CA LEU A 94 -3.90 9.69 -9.27
C LEU A 94 -5.09 10.06 -10.15
N ASP A 95 -4.83 10.45 -11.41
CA ASP A 95 -5.88 10.87 -12.35
C ASP A 95 -6.86 9.73 -12.70
N LYS A 96 -6.41 8.47 -12.62
CA LYS A 96 -7.25 7.28 -12.85
C LYS A 96 -8.08 6.88 -11.63
N SER A 97 -7.76 7.39 -10.44
CA SER A 97 -8.44 7.02 -9.20
C SER A 97 -9.34 8.14 -8.71
N LYS A 98 -10.66 7.90 -8.73
CA LYS A 98 -11.60 8.79 -8.03
C LYS A 98 -11.37 8.80 -6.52
N TYR A 99 -10.85 7.69 -5.98
CA TYR A 99 -10.60 7.53 -4.55
C TYR A 99 -9.38 8.35 -4.09
N ALA A 100 -8.41 8.58 -4.97
CA ALA A 100 -7.24 9.42 -4.68
C ALA A 100 -7.62 10.86 -4.28
N ASN A 101 -8.76 11.39 -4.73
CA ASN A 101 -9.23 12.73 -4.36
C ASN A 101 -9.46 12.91 -2.85
N ASN A 102 -9.61 11.81 -2.10
CA ASN A 102 -9.68 11.86 -0.64
C ASN A 102 -8.35 12.21 0.03
N PHE A 103 -7.22 12.08 -0.68
CA PHE A 103 -5.87 12.25 -0.14
C PHE A 103 -5.02 13.27 -0.92
N PHE A 104 -5.36 13.53 -2.18
CA PHE A 104 -4.62 14.43 -3.06
C PHE A 104 -5.55 15.45 -3.72
N ASP A 105 -5.02 16.63 -3.99
CA ASP A 105 -5.70 17.65 -4.77
C ASP A 105 -5.56 17.43 -6.28
N THR A 106 -6.20 18.30 -7.08
CA THR A 106 -6.15 18.23 -8.55
C THR A 106 -4.79 18.59 -9.15
N SER A 107 -3.83 19.03 -8.34
CA SER A 107 -2.42 19.22 -8.74
C SER A 107 -1.55 18.00 -8.39
N GLY A 108 -2.12 16.98 -7.73
CA GLY A 108 -1.41 15.79 -7.28
C GLY A 108 -0.63 16.03 -5.98
N ILE A 109 -0.87 17.16 -5.32
CA ILE A 109 -0.29 17.46 -4.03
C ILE A 109 -1.17 16.82 -2.97
N ALA A 110 -0.55 16.08 -2.07
CA ALA A 110 -1.21 15.50 -0.92
C ALA A 110 -1.90 16.58 -0.08
N HIS A 111 -3.09 16.28 0.46
CA HIS A 111 -3.72 17.10 1.49
C HIS A 111 -2.80 17.10 2.71
N THR A 112 -1.97 18.14 2.79
CA THR A 112 -0.78 18.19 3.64
C THR A 112 -1.12 18.05 5.12
N TYR A 113 -2.27 18.56 5.56
CA TYR A 113 -2.71 18.42 6.95
C TYR A 113 -2.87 16.95 7.37
N ASP A 114 -3.44 16.12 6.49
CA ASP A 114 -3.74 14.72 6.82
C ASP A 114 -2.49 13.86 6.79
N LEU A 115 -1.57 14.08 5.82
CA LEU A 115 -0.36 13.25 5.71
C LEU A 115 0.78 13.71 6.62
N PHE A 116 0.98 15.01 6.89
CA PHE A 116 1.99 15.45 7.85
C PHE A 116 1.62 15.10 9.30
N TYR A 117 0.33 15.19 9.65
CA TYR A 117 -0.15 14.69 10.94
C TYR A 117 0.13 13.19 11.06
N SER A 118 -0.10 12.44 9.98
CA SER A 118 0.16 11.00 9.95
C SER A 118 1.63 10.63 10.15
N VAL A 119 2.55 11.33 9.47
CA VAL A 119 4.00 11.11 9.64
C VAL A 119 4.47 11.49 11.05
N SER A 120 3.96 12.59 11.61
CA SER A 120 4.35 13.07 12.95
C SER A 120 3.94 12.09 14.06
N VAL A 121 2.82 11.39 13.89
CA VAL A 121 2.37 10.35 14.83
C VAL A 121 3.19 9.07 14.67
N SER A 122 3.55 8.67 13.45
CA SER A 122 4.31 7.43 13.19
C SER A 122 5.77 7.50 13.70
N GLY A 123 6.41 8.69 13.67
CA GLY A 123 7.80 8.89 14.11
C GLY A 123 8.04 8.98 15.63
N SER A 124 7.03 8.66 16.46
CA SER A 124 7.10 8.80 17.93
C SER A 124 7.51 7.52 18.68
N ASN A 125 7.98 6.48 17.99
CA ASN A 125 8.41 5.20 18.58
C ASN A 125 9.93 5.00 18.51
#